data_AF-A0A1T4RJW8-F1
#
_entry.id   AF-A0A1T4RJW8-F1
#
_cell.length_a   1.000
_cell.length_b   1.000
_cell.length_c   1.000
_cell.angle_alpha   90.00
_cell.angle_beta   90.00
_cell.angle_gamma   90.00
#
_symmetry.space_group_name_H-M   'P 1'
#
loop_
_entity.id
_entity.type
_entity.pdbx_description
1 polymer ?
#
loop_
_entity_poly.entity_id
_entity_poly.type
_entity_poly.pdbx_seq_one_letter_code
_entity_poly.pdbx_strand_id
1 'polypeptide(L)'
;MAENLRYKIDGELVADQSNDLRSECFFSDDSCLVMGLLYNWNAAKYVCPKGWHLPSEKEWSVLIDLMGGDAKASRRLRSTSGWKELNHNEDLNGTDDCGFDLLPSQATYKPNLGYEADAWSSTNASSEENGSILFFNILSYQTDIQLLLPYGYIDDLKSIRCLKD
;
A
#
# COMPACT_ATOMS: atom_id res chain seq x y z
N MET A 1 2.29 -11.09 -10.57
CA MET A 1 2.62 -9.76 -11.13
C MET A 1 1.59 -8.81 -10.54
N ALA A 2 2.01 -7.98 -9.59
CA ALA A 2 1.15 -7.01 -8.92
C ALA A 2 1.49 -5.62 -9.46
N GLU A 3 0.63 -5.05 -10.29
CA GLU A 3 0.83 -3.69 -10.79
C GLU A 3 0.29 -2.66 -9.79
N ASN A 4 0.98 -1.53 -9.65
CA ASN A 4 0.47 -0.37 -8.92
C ASN A 4 -0.79 0.14 -9.61
N LEU A 5 -1.90 0.25 -8.88
CA LEU A 5 -3.18 0.65 -9.43
C LEU A 5 -3.20 2.15 -9.79
N ARG A 6 -3.76 2.47 -10.97
CA ARG A 6 -3.69 3.82 -11.58
C ARG A 6 -5.03 4.33 -12.11
N TYR A 7 -6.15 3.71 -11.74
CA TYR A 7 -7.48 4.15 -12.17
C TYR A 7 -7.93 5.36 -11.37
N LYS A 8 -8.13 6.49 -12.04
CA LYS A 8 -8.79 7.64 -11.44
C LYS A 8 -10.28 7.34 -11.33
N ILE A 9 -10.84 7.53 -10.14
CA ILE A 9 -12.27 7.45 -9.91
C ILE A 9 -12.85 8.82 -10.28
N ASP A 10 -13.40 8.91 -11.49
CA ASP A 10 -14.21 10.05 -11.88
C ASP A 10 -15.58 9.91 -11.21
N GLY A 11 -16.00 10.93 -10.45
CA GLY A 11 -17.21 10.92 -9.63
C GLY A 11 -18.54 10.67 -10.37
N GLU A 12 -18.51 10.47 -11.69
CA GLU A 12 -19.67 10.13 -12.53
C GLU A 12 -19.91 8.62 -12.69
N LEU A 13 -18.96 7.74 -12.34
CA LEU A 13 -19.11 6.29 -12.59
C LEU A 13 -19.63 5.46 -11.40
N VAL A 14 -19.98 6.09 -10.27
CA VAL A 14 -20.47 5.37 -9.10
C VAL A 14 -21.88 5.81 -8.77
N ALA A 15 -22.83 5.30 -9.55
CA ALA A 15 -24.26 5.52 -9.36
C ALA A 15 -24.87 4.67 -8.22
N ASP A 16 -24.08 3.95 -7.44
CA ASP A 16 -24.57 3.23 -6.28
C ASP A 16 -23.47 3.11 -5.22
N GLN A 17 -23.74 3.68 -4.04
CA GLN A 17 -23.05 3.54 -2.74
C GLN A 17 -21.86 4.46 -2.43
N SER A 18 -22.18 5.44 -1.57
CA SER A 18 -21.34 6.44 -0.91
C SER A 18 -20.69 7.49 -1.83
N ASN A 19 -21.06 8.76 -1.63
CA ASN A 19 -20.44 9.96 -2.21
C ASN A 19 -18.96 10.17 -1.79
N ASP A 20 -18.27 9.13 -1.32
CA ASP A 20 -16.91 9.21 -0.78
C ASP A 20 -16.04 8.07 -1.35
N LEU A 21 -15.88 8.07 -2.66
CA LEU A 21 -14.87 7.27 -3.34
C LEU A 21 -13.82 8.21 -3.87
N ARG A 22 -12.60 8.08 -3.36
CA ARG A 22 -11.51 9.00 -3.67
C ARG A 22 -10.31 8.24 -4.20
N SER A 23 -9.71 8.79 -5.25
CA SER A 23 -8.41 8.41 -5.75
C SER A 23 -7.59 9.67 -6.02
N GLU A 24 -6.37 9.75 -5.51
CA GLU A 24 -5.54 10.95 -5.63
C GLU A 24 -4.13 10.64 -6.10
N CYS A 25 -3.63 11.56 -6.90
CA CYS A 25 -2.22 11.69 -7.25
C CYS A 25 -1.67 12.86 -6.43
N PHE A 26 -0.80 12.58 -5.46
CA PHE A 26 -0.21 13.63 -4.62
C PHE A 26 1.00 14.33 -5.26
N PHE A 27 1.50 13.83 -6.39
CA PHE A 27 2.66 14.38 -7.12
C PHE A 27 2.24 14.90 -8.50
N SER A 28 3.22 15.20 -9.35
CA SER A 28 2.98 15.39 -10.78
C SER A 28 2.40 14.12 -11.40
N ASP A 29 1.61 14.30 -12.46
CA ASP A 29 0.96 13.19 -13.19
C ASP A 29 1.96 12.09 -13.57
N ASP A 30 3.17 12.46 -13.99
CA ASP A 30 4.25 11.53 -14.36
C ASP A 30 4.71 10.62 -13.21
N SER A 31 4.67 11.10 -11.97
CA SER A 31 5.09 10.31 -10.81
C SER A 31 4.04 9.25 -10.46
N CYS A 32 2.76 9.56 -10.62
CA CYS A 32 1.67 8.61 -10.40
C CYS A 32 1.57 7.56 -11.50
N LEU A 33 2.09 7.85 -12.70
CA LEU A 33 2.34 6.84 -13.73
C LEU A 33 3.43 5.84 -13.34
N VAL A 34 4.23 6.09 -12.30
CA VAL A 34 5.24 5.14 -11.81
C VAL A 34 4.76 4.49 -10.51
N MET A 35 4.38 5.32 -9.54
CA MET A 35 4.09 4.92 -8.15
C MET A 35 2.65 4.46 -7.93
N GLY A 36 1.72 4.78 -8.84
CA GLY A 36 0.29 4.52 -8.67
C GLY A 36 -0.47 5.68 -8.03
N LEU A 37 -1.79 5.55 -8.04
CA LEU A 37 -2.70 6.42 -7.29
C LEU A 37 -2.89 5.90 -5.87
N LEU A 38 -3.28 6.80 -4.98
CA LEU A 38 -3.74 6.44 -3.64
C LEU A 38 -5.25 6.51 -3.58
N TYR A 39 -5.85 5.66 -2.75
CA TYR A 39 -7.28 5.48 -2.68
C TYR A 39 -7.75 5.50 -1.24
N ASN A 40 -8.97 5.99 -1.00
CA ASN A 40 -9.59 5.79 0.29
C ASN A 40 -10.10 4.35 0.42
N TRP A 41 -10.38 3.90 1.64
CA TRP A 41 -10.72 2.49 1.83
C TRP A 41 -12.05 2.11 1.18
N ASN A 42 -12.99 3.07 1.08
CA ASN A 42 -14.23 2.88 0.32
C ASN A 42 -13.97 2.58 -1.15
N ALA A 43 -13.09 3.34 -1.81
CA ALA A 43 -12.64 3.06 -3.17
C ALA A 43 -11.91 1.72 -3.26
N ALA A 44 -11.09 1.39 -2.26
CA ALA A 44 -10.24 0.21 -2.28
C ALA A 44 -11.01 -1.11 -2.40
N LYS A 45 -12.23 -1.16 -1.84
CA LYS A 45 -13.11 -2.33 -1.91
C LYS A 45 -13.60 -2.66 -3.33
N TYR A 46 -13.60 -1.70 -4.24
CA TYR A 46 -14.27 -1.84 -5.54
C TYR A 46 -13.35 -1.66 -6.75
N VAL A 47 -12.14 -1.13 -6.56
CA VAL A 47 -11.26 -0.76 -7.67
C VAL A 47 -10.43 -1.93 -8.20
N CYS A 48 -10.37 -3.06 -7.48
CA CYS A 48 -9.74 -4.26 -8.00
C CYS A 48 -10.53 -4.81 -9.22
N PRO A 49 -9.86 -5.12 -10.35
CA PRO A 49 -10.53 -5.65 -11.53
C PRO A 49 -11.20 -7.00 -11.25
N LYS A 50 -12.15 -7.39 -12.10
CA LYS A 50 -12.79 -8.72 -12.01
C LYS A 50 -11.75 -9.85 -12.05
N GLY A 51 -11.88 -10.81 -11.13
CA GLY A 51 -10.92 -11.90 -10.94
C GLY A 51 -9.71 -11.52 -10.08
N TRP A 52 -9.77 -10.35 -9.44
CA TRP A 52 -8.81 -9.87 -8.46
C TRP A 52 -9.54 -9.32 -7.24
N HIS A 53 -8.92 -9.40 -6.08
CA HIS A 53 -9.45 -8.89 -4.81
C HIS A 53 -8.40 -8.08 -4.05
N LEU A 54 -8.88 -7.28 -3.10
CA LEU A 54 -8.04 -6.58 -2.13
C LEU A 54 -7.59 -7.58 -1.04
N PRO A 55 -6.28 -7.79 -0.83
CA PRO A 55 -5.77 -8.75 0.13
C PRO A 55 -6.31 -8.52 1.55
N SER A 56 -6.65 -9.61 2.21
CA SER A 56 -7.00 -9.66 3.63
C SER A 56 -5.75 -9.64 4.50
N GLU A 57 -5.93 -9.40 5.80
CA GLU A 57 -4.88 -9.57 6.82
C GLU A 57 -4.17 -10.92 6.68
N LYS A 58 -4.94 -12.00 6.52
CA LYS A 58 -4.40 -13.36 6.45
C LYS A 58 -3.51 -13.56 5.21
N GLU A 59 -3.90 -12.99 4.08
CA GLU A 59 -3.11 -13.08 2.84
C GLU A 59 -1.82 -12.27 2.94
N TRP A 60 -1.86 -11.11 3.58
CA TRP A 60 -0.66 -10.35 3.91
C TRP A 60 0.28 -11.15 4.82
N SER A 61 -0.24 -11.76 5.89
CA SER A 61 0.58 -12.60 6.79
C SER A 61 1.24 -13.76 6.03
N VAL A 62 0.51 -14.45 5.15
CA VAL A 62 1.07 -15.52 4.32
C VAL A 62 2.19 -15.02 3.41
N LEU A 63 2.01 -13.86 2.76
CA LEU A 63 3.05 -13.27 1.91
C LEU A 63 4.32 -12.97 2.71
N ILE A 64 4.17 -12.41 3.90
CA ILE A 64 5.28 -12.08 4.80
C ILE A 64 6.03 -13.34 5.24
N ASP A 65 5.30 -14.38 5.63
CA ASP A 65 5.88 -15.67 6.04
C ASP A 65 6.66 -16.32 4.88
N LEU A 66 6.11 -16.31 3.67
CA LEU A 66 6.79 -16.78 2.47
C LEU A 66 8.08 -16.01 2.18
N MET A 67 8.10 -14.72 2.53
CA MET A 67 9.29 -13.88 2.40
C MET A 67 10.28 -14.02 3.57
N GLY A 68 9.97 -14.84 4.56
CA GLY A 68 10.87 -15.18 5.66
C GLY A 68 10.66 -14.35 6.93
N GLY A 69 9.43 -13.84 7.12
CA GLY A 69 9.04 -13.01 8.26
C GLY A 69 9.38 -11.52 8.08
N ASP A 70 8.79 -10.68 8.92
CA ASP A 70 8.80 -9.21 8.86
C ASP A 70 10.13 -8.59 8.39
N ALA A 71 11.21 -8.84 9.14
CA ALA A 71 12.53 -8.25 8.88
C ALA A 71 13.07 -8.55 7.47
N LYS A 72 12.85 -9.77 6.98
CA LYS A 72 13.31 -10.18 5.63
C LYS A 72 12.32 -9.73 4.57
N ALA A 73 11.04 -9.89 4.84
CA ALA A 73 9.95 -9.52 3.95
C ALA A 73 9.99 -8.03 3.59
N SER A 74 10.30 -7.16 4.56
CA SER A 74 10.40 -5.72 4.33
C SER A 74 11.36 -5.38 3.20
N ARG A 75 12.51 -6.03 3.09
CA ARG A 75 13.45 -5.78 1.98
C ARG A 75 13.09 -6.55 0.71
N ARG A 76 12.57 -7.77 0.84
CA ARG A 76 12.28 -8.66 -0.30
C ARG A 76 11.03 -8.24 -1.09
N LEU A 77 10.11 -7.51 -0.47
CA LEU A 77 8.88 -7.00 -1.11
C LEU A 77 9.05 -5.62 -1.75
N ARG A 78 10.06 -4.85 -1.34
CA ARG A 78 10.36 -3.54 -1.93
C ARG A 78 10.76 -3.70 -3.40
N SER A 79 10.37 -2.73 -4.21
CA SER A 79 10.85 -2.56 -5.58
C SER A 79 12.38 -2.47 -5.61
N THR A 80 12.97 -2.94 -6.70
CA THR A 80 14.41 -2.83 -6.98
C THR A 80 14.86 -1.39 -7.27
N SER A 81 13.92 -0.43 -7.34
CA SER A 81 14.22 0.98 -7.54
C SER A 81 13.19 1.89 -6.85
N GLY A 82 13.41 3.21 -6.88
CA GLY A 82 12.44 4.21 -6.43
C GLY A 82 12.47 4.54 -4.93
N TRP A 83 13.19 3.75 -4.13
CA TRP A 83 13.46 4.07 -2.72
C TRP A 83 14.64 5.03 -2.65
N LYS A 84 14.36 6.29 -2.29
CA LYS A 84 15.39 7.33 -2.19
C LYS A 84 16.28 7.07 -0.99
N GLU A 85 17.58 7.23 -1.21
CA GLU A 85 18.62 7.22 -0.19
C GLU A 85 18.35 8.28 0.89
N LEU A 86 18.55 7.90 2.15
CA LEU A 86 18.34 8.77 3.30
C LEU A 86 19.63 9.15 4.01
N ASN A 87 20.62 8.24 4.01
CA ASN A 87 21.97 8.49 4.50
C ASN A 87 22.98 8.21 3.39
N HIS A 88 24.11 8.91 3.40
CA HIS A 88 25.15 8.75 2.36
C HIS A 88 25.66 7.30 2.26
N ASN A 89 25.66 6.77 1.03
CA ASN A 89 25.91 5.40 0.61
C ASN A 89 24.89 4.35 1.08
N GLU A 90 23.66 4.75 1.40
CA GLU A 90 22.61 3.80 1.79
C GLU A 90 21.75 3.38 0.59
N ASP A 91 21.75 2.09 0.26
CA ASP A 91 20.78 1.54 -0.68
C ASP A 91 19.50 1.13 0.08
N LEU A 92 18.37 1.76 -0.25
CA LEU A 92 17.07 1.48 0.36
C LEU A 92 16.16 0.60 -0.52
N ASN A 93 16.59 0.24 -1.73
CA ASN A 93 15.80 -0.52 -2.70
C ASN A 93 15.75 -2.01 -2.39
N GLY A 94 14.58 -2.63 -2.53
CA GLY A 94 14.41 -4.05 -2.30
C GLY A 94 15.06 -4.95 -3.34
N THR A 95 14.92 -6.24 -3.10
CA THR A 95 15.32 -7.27 -4.06
C THR A 95 14.15 -7.76 -4.93
N ASP A 96 12.92 -7.41 -4.55
CA ASP A 96 11.67 -7.80 -5.21
C ASP A 96 11.58 -9.30 -5.58
N ASP A 97 11.89 -10.17 -4.64
CA ASP A 97 12.09 -11.61 -4.88
C ASP A 97 10.87 -12.34 -5.47
N CYS A 98 9.68 -11.76 -5.31
CA CYS A 98 8.43 -12.33 -5.80
C CYS A 98 7.72 -11.47 -6.86
N GLY A 99 8.35 -10.39 -7.35
CA GLY A 99 7.76 -9.49 -8.35
C GLY A 99 6.55 -8.73 -7.82
N PHE A 100 6.61 -8.35 -6.54
CA PHE A 100 5.60 -7.55 -5.83
C PHE A 100 5.77 -6.05 -6.11
N ASP A 101 7.01 -5.61 -6.34
CA ASP A 101 7.39 -4.28 -6.82
C ASP A 101 6.84 -3.13 -5.95
N LEU A 102 7.02 -3.20 -4.63
CA LEU A 102 6.49 -2.18 -3.71
C LEU A 102 7.30 -0.89 -3.74
N LEU A 103 6.69 0.18 -4.25
CA LEU A 103 7.24 1.53 -4.27
C LEU A 103 6.77 2.32 -3.03
N PRO A 104 7.51 3.37 -2.61
CA PRO A 104 7.06 4.27 -1.56
C PRO A 104 5.68 4.90 -1.85
N SER A 105 4.79 4.89 -0.88
CA SER A 105 3.50 5.58 -0.90
C SER A 105 3.72 6.99 -0.39
N GLN A 106 3.55 7.99 -1.25
CA GLN A 106 3.96 9.37 -0.95
C GLN A 106 5.47 9.47 -0.64
N ALA A 107 6.25 10.09 -1.53
CA ALA A 107 7.62 10.56 -1.27
C ALA A 107 7.74 11.62 -0.14
N THR A 108 6.84 11.62 0.84
CA THR A 108 6.90 12.46 2.04
C THR A 108 7.78 11.77 3.07
N TYR A 109 8.94 12.34 3.33
CA TYR A 109 9.84 11.86 4.37
C TYR A 109 9.27 12.11 5.77
N LYS A 110 9.19 11.06 6.59
CA LYS A 110 8.84 11.15 8.01
C LYS A 110 10.11 11.16 8.86
N PRO A 111 10.37 12.18 9.70
CA PRO A 111 11.50 12.17 10.62
C PRO A 111 11.54 10.89 11.44
N ASN A 112 12.71 10.25 11.55
CA ASN A 112 12.96 8.99 12.27
C ASN A 112 12.31 7.71 11.71
N LEU A 113 11.40 7.81 10.74
CA LEU A 113 10.77 6.65 10.10
C LEU A 113 11.19 6.49 8.63
N GLY A 114 11.60 7.59 7.99
CA GLY A 114 12.04 7.62 6.61
C GLY A 114 10.89 7.67 5.62
N TYR A 115 11.03 6.99 4.48
CA TYR A 115 9.98 6.81 3.49
C TYR A 115 9.06 5.65 3.85
N GLU A 116 7.81 5.79 3.48
CA GLU A 116 6.76 4.82 3.77
C GLU A 116 6.27 4.19 2.47
N ALA A 117 5.95 2.91 2.51
CA ALA A 117 5.11 2.25 1.52
C ALA A 117 3.97 1.58 2.27
N ASP A 118 2.74 1.91 1.90
CA ASP A 118 1.53 1.38 2.49
C ASP A 118 0.55 0.83 1.45
N ALA A 119 -0.21 -0.17 1.85
CA ALA A 119 -1.28 -0.74 1.02
C ALA A 119 -2.47 -1.17 1.86
N TRP A 120 -3.68 -0.94 1.35
CA TRP A 120 -4.91 -1.33 2.05
C TRP A 120 -5.04 -2.84 2.25
N SER A 121 -5.67 -3.22 3.37
CA SER A 121 -6.26 -4.55 3.56
C SER A 121 -7.78 -4.48 3.38
N SER A 122 -8.40 -5.59 2.99
CA SER A 122 -9.86 -5.76 3.04
C SER A 122 -10.38 -6.04 4.45
N THR A 123 -9.49 -6.25 5.42
CA THR A 123 -9.85 -6.58 6.81
C THR A 123 -9.98 -5.33 7.69
N ASN A 124 -11.09 -5.24 8.42
CA ASN A 124 -11.31 -4.21 9.45
C ASN A 124 -10.66 -4.62 10.76
N ALA A 125 -10.19 -3.66 11.56
CA ALA A 125 -9.72 -3.96 12.91
C ALA A 125 -10.90 -4.41 13.79
N SER A 126 -10.77 -5.56 14.46
CA SER A 126 -11.85 -6.22 15.20
C SER A 126 -12.18 -5.60 16.58
N SER A 127 -11.77 -4.36 16.87
CA SER A 127 -12.06 -3.69 18.15
C SER A 127 -12.75 -2.34 17.93
N GLU A 128 -13.95 -2.23 18.49
CA GLU A 128 -14.96 -1.18 18.32
C GLU A 128 -14.60 0.21 18.88
N GLU A 129 -13.47 0.79 18.48
CA GLU A 129 -13.24 2.23 18.66
C GLU A 129 -12.83 2.85 17.32
N ASN A 130 -13.80 3.49 16.66
CA ASN A 130 -13.62 4.43 15.54
C ASN A 130 -13.18 3.89 14.16
N GLY A 131 -13.68 2.73 13.72
CA GLY A 131 -13.67 2.41 12.28
C GLY A 131 -12.28 2.26 11.65
N SER A 132 -11.30 1.84 12.45
CA SER A 132 -9.94 1.61 11.98
C SER A 132 -9.84 0.44 10.99
N ILE A 133 -9.10 0.66 9.93
CA ILE A 133 -8.84 -0.30 8.86
C ILE A 133 -7.40 -0.79 8.95
N LEU A 134 -7.20 -2.10 8.77
CA LEU A 134 -5.87 -2.69 8.74
C LEU A 134 -5.19 -2.33 7.42
N PHE A 135 -3.89 -2.07 7.47
CA PHE A 135 -3.09 -1.83 6.28
C PHE A 135 -1.71 -2.47 6.45
N PHE A 136 -1.11 -2.77 5.31
CA PHE A 136 0.27 -3.21 5.20
C PHE A 136 1.18 -1.99 5.16
N ASN A 137 2.31 -2.02 5.87
CA ASN A 137 3.22 -0.89 5.91
C ASN A 137 4.70 -1.29 6.03
N ILE A 138 5.54 -0.62 5.24
CA ILE A 138 6.99 -0.69 5.33
C ILE A 138 7.54 0.72 5.48
N LEU A 139 8.44 0.89 6.45
CA LEU A 139 9.18 2.12 6.68
C LEU A 139 10.65 1.89 6.34
N SER A 140 11.28 2.84 5.66
CA SER A 140 12.63 2.64 5.15
C SER A 140 13.67 2.45 6.26
N TYR A 141 13.49 3.10 7.42
CA TYR A 141 14.37 2.95 8.60
C TYR A 141 14.01 1.78 9.52
N GLN A 142 12.94 1.05 9.22
CA GLN A 142 12.55 -0.13 10.00
C GLN A 142 12.74 -1.40 9.17
N THR A 143 13.25 -2.44 9.83
CA THR A 143 13.33 -3.77 9.23
C THR A 143 11.98 -4.45 9.30
N ASP A 144 11.21 -4.23 10.36
CA ASP A 144 9.97 -4.95 10.57
C ASP A 144 8.82 -4.31 9.77
N ILE A 145 7.98 -5.17 9.19
CA ILE A 145 6.74 -4.75 8.55
C ILE A 145 5.77 -4.40 9.66
N GLN A 146 5.21 -3.18 9.61
CA GLN A 146 4.10 -2.83 10.49
C GLN A 146 2.81 -3.37 9.86
N LEU A 147 2.49 -4.63 10.17
CA LEU A 147 1.20 -5.19 9.83
C LEU A 147 0.20 -4.86 10.95
N LEU A 148 -1.04 -4.51 10.59
CA LEU A 148 -2.21 -4.56 11.49
C LEU A 148 -2.24 -3.55 12.64
N LEU A 149 -1.53 -2.42 12.55
CA LEU A 149 -1.80 -1.33 13.49
C LEU A 149 -3.13 -0.66 13.10
N PRO A 150 -4.14 -0.58 13.99
CA PRO A 150 -5.47 -0.05 13.68
C PRO A 150 -5.47 1.49 13.64
N TYR A 151 -4.58 2.08 12.85
CA TYR A 151 -4.46 3.53 12.68
C TYR A 151 -4.94 4.02 11.33
N GLY A 152 -5.30 3.13 10.40
CA GLY A 152 -5.84 3.53 9.11
C GLY A 152 -7.27 4.02 9.27
N TYR A 153 -7.54 5.26 8.92
CA TYR A 153 -8.91 5.78 8.87
C TYR A 153 -9.52 5.54 7.49
N ILE A 154 -10.84 5.44 7.42
CA ILE A 154 -11.56 5.18 6.17
C ILE A 154 -11.25 6.20 5.06
N ASP A 155 -10.95 7.44 5.46
CA ASP A 155 -10.64 8.59 4.62
C ASP A 155 -9.14 8.72 4.26
N ASP A 156 -8.27 7.92 4.89
CA ASP A 156 -6.84 7.93 4.55
C ASP A 156 -6.64 7.49 3.11
N LEU A 157 -5.56 7.92 2.48
CA LEU A 157 -5.24 7.55 1.11
C LEU A 157 -4.00 6.66 1.09
N LYS A 158 -4.18 5.42 0.64
CA LYS A 158 -3.12 4.41 0.57
C LYS A 158 -3.09 3.73 -0.78
N SER A 159 -1.98 3.08 -1.09
CA SER A 159 -1.88 2.31 -2.33
C SER A 159 -2.75 1.07 -2.29
N ILE A 160 -3.04 0.51 -3.46
CA ILE A 160 -3.79 -0.74 -3.58
C ILE A 160 -2.96 -1.75 -4.35
N ARG A 161 -2.94 -2.96 -3.82
CA ARG A 161 -2.30 -4.13 -4.44
C ARG A 161 -3.32 -5.25 -4.51
N CYS A 162 -3.94 -5.43 -5.66
CA CYS A 162 -4.90 -6.51 -5.84
C CYS A 162 -4.17 -7.85 -6.02
N LEU A 163 -4.70 -8.90 -5.41
CA LEU A 163 -4.28 -10.28 -5.62
C LEU A 163 -5.25 -10.96 -6.58
N LYS A 164 -4.74 -11.91 -7.37
CA LYS A 164 -5.57 -12.67 -8.31
C LYS A 164 -6.28 -13.80 -7.58
N ASP A 165 -7.56 -14.01 -7.89
CA ASP A 165 -8.37 -15.14 -7.39
C ASP A 165 -7.88 -16.51 -7.90
#